data_AF-A0A7X7K2Y2-F1
#
_entry.id   AF-A0A7X7K2Y2-F1
#
_cell.length_a   1.000
_cell.length_b   1.000
_cell.length_c   1.000
_cell.angle_alpha   90.00
_cell.angle_beta   90.00
_cell.angle_gamma   90.00
#
_symmetry.space_group_name_H-M   'P 1'
#
loop_
_entity.id
_entity.type
_entity.pdbx_description
1 polymer ?
#
loop_
_entity_poly.entity_id
_entity_poly.type
_entity_poly.pdbx_seq_one_letter_code
_entity_poly.pdbx_strand_id
1 'polypeptide(L)'
;MTTRRAKGMLITLSGIDGTGKSAMVGCIRDTLLSKWGAPSRYVWCKFGDHPFSRLKIAQRAKRRPAASPPEPHHTRRTPSLPLRVYGSLLLILHMAQIVISVRRPLKRGEVVVCDRYIFDTIVDLAHDLHCSVARAEKLCGARWIPQPDVRFLLDLPGEIAFARKDDSYSAARLEERRALYLSIAPAHQLTMVDARQPFDQVARQITGAVEAQYAQGIAQ
;
A
#
# COMPACT_ATOMS: atom_id res chain seq x y z
N MET A 1 13.28 -31.60 8.68
CA MET A 1 12.86 -30.76 9.82
C MET A 1 11.73 -29.84 9.36
N THR A 2 10.49 -30.28 9.50
CA THR A 2 9.31 -29.45 9.20
C THR A 2 8.96 -28.64 10.45
N THR A 3 9.46 -27.41 10.53
CA THR A 3 9.08 -26.45 11.56
C THR A 3 7.59 -26.16 11.46
N ARG A 4 6.81 -26.57 12.47
CA ARG A 4 5.39 -26.23 12.61
C ARG A 4 5.26 -24.71 12.59
N ARG A 5 4.61 -24.14 11.58
CA ARG A 5 4.03 -22.80 11.68
C ARG A 5 2.51 -22.94 11.73
N ALA A 6 1.91 -22.57 12.85
CA ALA A 6 0.46 -22.56 13.00
C ALA A 6 -0.20 -21.24 12.55
N LYS A 7 0.58 -20.18 12.27
CA LYS A 7 0.06 -18.85 11.93
C LYS A 7 0.82 -18.23 10.75
N GLY A 8 0.09 -17.72 9.75
CA GLY A 8 0.67 -17.05 8.59
C GLY A 8 1.28 -15.70 8.95
N MET A 9 2.11 -15.17 8.05
CA MET A 9 2.83 -13.89 8.24
C MET A 9 2.50 -12.92 7.12
N LEU A 10 2.21 -11.67 7.48
CA LEU A 10 1.87 -10.59 6.57
C LEU A 10 2.96 -9.51 6.55
N ILE A 11 3.52 -9.27 5.37
CA ILE A 11 4.51 -8.24 5.09
C ILE A 11 3.89 -7.23 4.12
N THR A 12 4.02 -5.94 4.40
CA THR A 12 3.45 -4.88 3.55
C THR A 12 4.50 -3.83 3.18
N LEU A 13 4.46 -3.40 1.92
CA LEU A 13 5.30 -2.33 1.37
C LEU A 13 4.39 -1.22 0.86
N SER A 14 4.48 -0.04 1.49
CA SER A 14 3.73 1.16 1.12
C SER A 14 4.69 2.26 0.65
N GLY A 15 4.17 3.23 -0.10
CA GLY A 15 4.91 4.39 -0.58
C GLY A 15 4.46 4.87 -1.95
N ILE A 16 4.94 6.04 -2.36
CA ILE A 16 4.59 6.65 -3.64
C ILE A 16 5.08 5.80 -4.83
N ASP A 17 4.51 6.01 -6.03
CA ASP A 17 4.99 5.33 -7.24
C ASP A 17 6.46 5.76 -7.52
N GLY A 18 7.29 4.86 -8.06
CA GLY A 18 8.72 5.13 -8.30
C GLY A 18 9.67 4.77 -7.15
N THR A 19 9.17 4.31 -5.99
CA THR A 19 10.03 3.94 -4.83
C THR A 19 10.71 2.58 -4.92
N GLY A 20 10.36 1.73 -5.91
CA GLY A 20 10.97 0.40 -6.06
C GLY A 20 10.33 -0.74 -5.24
N LYS A 21 9.11 -0.54 -4.72
CA LYS A 21 8.37 -1.57 -3.94
C LYS A 21 8.32 -2.94 -4.61
N SER A 22 7.96 -3.00 -5.89
CA SER A 22 7.81 -4.29 -6.60
C SER A 22 9.14 -5.04 -6.72
N ALA A 23 10.26 -4.33 -6.81
CA ALA A 23 11.59 -4.93 -6.77
C ALA A 23 11.94 -5.42 -5.34
N MET A 24 11.60 -4.65 -4.30
CA MET A 24 11.76 -5.08 -2.90
C MET A 24 10.93 -6.31 -2.56
N VAL A 25 9.72 -6.44 -3.12
CA VAL A 25 8.93 -7.67 -3.02
C VAL A 25 9.74 -8.86 -3.53
N GLY A 26 10.37 -8.75 -4.71
CA GLY A 26 11.23 -9.79 -5.26
C GLY A 26 12.31 -10.21 -4.25
N CYS A 27 13.09 -9.25 -3.75
CA CYS A 27 14.14 -9.50 -2.76
C CYS A 27 13.62 -10.20 -1.49
N ILE A 28 12.47 -9.78 -0.96
CA ILE A 28 11.86 -10.40 0.22
C ILE A 28 11.49 -11.85 -0.07
N ARG A 29 10.83 -12.11 -1.21
CA ARG A 29 10.36 -13.45 -1.57
C ARG A 29 11.54 -14.39 -1.81
N ASP A 30 12.56 -13.92 -2.51
CA ASP A 30 13.76 -14.68 -2.81
C ASP A 30 14.55 -14.99 -1.53
N THR A 31 14.65 -14.04 -0.60
CA THR A 31 15.30 -14.23 0.70
C THR A 31 14.58 -15.29 1.55
N LEU A 32 13.24 -15.19 1.65
CA LEU A 32 12.43 -16.17 2.38
C LEU A 32 12.54 -17.58 1.78
N LEU A 33 12.54 -17.68 0.45
CA LEU A 33 12.66 -18.96 -0.22
C LEU A 33 14.06 -19.56 -0.07
N SER A 34 15.11 -18.78 -0.36
CA SER A 34 16.49 -19.28 -0.37
C SER A 34 17.04 -19.62 1.02
N LYS A 35 16.74 -18.80 2.02
CA LYS A 35 17.28 -19.01 3.38
C LYS A 35 16.40 -19.88 4.27
N TRP A 36 15.09 -19.81 4.10
CA TRP A 36 14.13 -20.45 5.00
C TRP A 36 13.29 -21.55 4.33
N GLY A 37 13.45 -21.77 3.01
CA GLY A 37 12.61 -22.72 2.27
C GLY A 37 11.13 -22.33 2.27
N ALA A 38 10.82 -21.06 2.53
CA ALA A 38 9.48 -20.59 2.80
C ALA A 38 8.89 -19.84 1.59
N PRO A 39 8.05 -20.50 0.77
CA PRO A 39 7.40 -19.81 -0.34
C PRO A 39 6.45 -18.74 0.18
N SER A 40 6.40 -17.61 -0.52
CA SER A 40 5.56 -16.47 -0.17
C SER A 40 4.69 -16.04 -1.34
N ARG A 41 3.43 -15.72 -1.00
CA ARG A 41 2.41 -15.24 -1.93
C ARG A 41 2.59 -13.73 -2.14
N TYR A 42 2.76 -13.34 -3.40
CA TYR A 42 2.69 -11.94 -3.79
C TYR A 42 1.23 -11.50 -3.96
N VAL A 43 0.88 -10.34 -3.40
CA VAL A 43 -0.43 -9.71 -3.59
C VAL A 43 -0.23 -8.24 -3.93
N TRP A 44 -0.72 -7.82 -5.11
CA TRP A 44 -0.83 -6.41 -5.42
C TRP A 44 -2.16 -5.88 -4.87
N CYS A 45 -2.12 -5.07 -3.82
CA CYS A 45 -3.32 -4.63 -3.09
C CYS A 45 -3.55 -3.13 -3.26
N LYS A 46 -3.73 -2.68 -4.50
CA LYS A 46 -4.03 -1.28 -4.82
C LYS A 46 -5.54 -1.03 -4.82
N PHE A 47 -5.99 0.04 -4.13
CA PHE A 47 -7.38 0.45 -4.18
C PHE A 47 -7.77 0.90 -5.59
N GLY A 48 -8.96 0.50 -6.03
CA GLY A 48 -9.46 0.87 -7.34
C GLY A 48 -8.80 0.12 -8.51
N ASP A 49 -8.06 -0.97 -8.28
CA ASP A 49 -7.67 -1.90 -9.34
C ASP A 49 -8.68 -3.06 -9.45
N HIS A 50 -9.78 -2.81 -10.15
CA HIS A 50 -10.79 -3.82 -10.45
C HIS A 50 -11.33 -3.60 -11.87
N PRO A 51 -11.81 -4.62 -12.61
CA PRO A 51 -12.53 -4.42 -13.87
C PRO A 51 -13.58 -3.28 -13.84
N PHE A 52 -14.33 -3.14 -12.74
CA PHE A 52 -15.32 -2.07 -12.55
C PHE A 52 -14.71 -0.67 -12.39
N SER A 53 -13.42 -0.56 -12.05
CA SER A 53 -12.65 0.69 -12.02
C SER A 53 -12.40 1.30 -13.40
N ARG A 54 -12.65 0.54 -14.48
CA ARG A 54 -12.46 0.97 -15.87
C ARG A 54 -13.75 1.49 -16.52
N LEU A 55 -14.87 1.47 -15.79
CA LEU A 55 -16.14 2.00 -16.27
C LEU A 55 -16.07 3.52 -16.50
N LYS A 56 -16.86 4.05 -17.44
CA LYS A 56 -16.88 5.48 -17.83
C LYS A 56 -17.10 6.45 -16.63
N ILE A 57 -17.75 5.99 -15.56
CA ILE A 57 -17.91 6.74 -14.29
C ILE A 57 -16.54 7.01 -13.63
N ALA A 58 -15.62 6.06 -13.67
CA ALA A 58 -14.25 6.23 -13.20
C ALA A 58 -13.46 7.22 -14.05
N GLN A 59 -13.69 7.25 -15.37
CA GLN A 59 -13.07 8.23 -16.26
C GLN A 59 -13.58 9.65 -15.99
N ARG A 60 -14.87 9.82 -15.65
CA ARG A 60 -15.42 11.11 -15.20
C ARG A 60 -14.92 11.53 -13.81
N ALA A 61 -14.70 10.57 -12.91
CA ALA A 61 -14.09 10.84 -11.60
C ALA A 61 -12.60 11.20 -11.70
N LYS A 62 -11.87 10.59 -12.64
CA LYS A 62 -10.44 10.83 -12.91
C LYS A 62 -10.18 12.04 -13.81
N ARG A 63 -11.14 12.46 -14.64
CA ARG A 63 -11.09 13.70 -15.44
C ARG A 63 -11.29 14.90 -14.52
N ARG A 64 -10.24 15.28 -13.79
CA ARG A 64 -9.98 16.70 -13.55
C ARG A 64 -9.28 17.26 -14.79
N PRO A 65 -9.67 18.45 -15.29
CA PRO A 65 -8.95 19.08 -16.38
C PRO A 65 -7.53 19.40 -15.89
N ALA A 66 -6.54 18.85 -16.59
CA ALA A 66 -5.14 19.22 -16.46
C ALA A 66 -4.93 20.59 -17.11
N ALA A 67 -5.47 21.66 -16.50
CA ALA A 67 -5.20 23.06 -16.81
C ALA A 67 -6.17 23.94 -16.02
N SER A 68 -5.84 24.27 -14.78
CA SER A 68 -6.32 25.51 -14.16
C SER A 68 -5.21 25.98 -13.20
N PRO A 69 -4.88 27.29 -13.17
CA PRO A 69 -3.86 27.83 -12.28
C PRO A 69 -4.22 27.57 -10.80
N PRO A 70 -3.28 27.68 -9.86
CA PRO A 70 -3.56 27.48 -8.45
C PRO A 70 -4.45 28.63 -7.94
N GLU A 71 -5.76 28.44 -8.02
CA GLU A 71 -6.75 29.29 -7.36
C GLU A 71 -6.62 29.12 -5.83
N PRO A 72 -6.49 30.21 -5.05
CA PRO A 72 -6.21 30.14 -3.63
C PRO A 72 -7.49 29.92 -2.81
N HIS A 73 -8.37 28.97 -3.17
CA HIS A 73 -9.50 28.58 -2.31
C HIS A 73 -9.89 27.11 -2.53
N HIS A 74 -9.49 26.26 -1.58
CA HIS A 74 -9.96 24.88 -1.45
C HIS A 74 -11.47 24.83 -1.14
N THR A 75 -12.32 25.06 -2.14
CA THR A 75 -13.73 24.66 -2.04
C THR A 75 -13.79 23.14 -2.19
N ARG A 76 -13.85 22.44 -1.04
CA ARG A 76 -14.15 21.00 -0.97
C ARG A 76 -15.53 20.75 -1.60
N ARG A 77 -15.57 20.55 -2.92
CA ARG A 77 -16.78 20.07 -3.59
C ARG A 77 -17.07 18.66 -3.09
N THR A 78 -18.20 18.49 -2.40
CA THR A 78 -18.66 17.18 -1.95
C THR A 78 -18.92 16.31 -3.18
N PRO A 79 -18.44 15.06 -3.22
CA PRO A 79 -18.68 14.18 -4.35
C PRO A 79 -20.18 13.95 -4.52
N SER A 80 -20.66 13.98 -5.77
CA SER A 80 -22.06 13.72 -6.08
C SER A 80 -22.47 12.31 -5.61
N LEU A 81 -23.75 12.13 -5.28
CA LEU A 81 -24.31 10.85 -4.82
C LEU A 81 -23.85 9.62 -5.66
N PRO A 82 -23.86 9.64 -7.01
CA PRO A 82 -23.39 8.51 -7.80
C PRO A 82 -21.90 8.21 -7.61
N LEU A 83 -21.06 9.23 -7.42
CA LEU A 83 -19.63 9.04 -7.16
C LEU A 83 -19.38 8.42 -5.78
N ARG A 84 -20.18 8.78 -4.78
CA ARG A 84 -20.13 8.17 -3.43
C ARG A 84 -20.54 6.71 -3.45
N VAL A 85 -21.62 6.36 -4.16
CA VAL A 85 -22.07 4.97 -4.32
C VAL A 85 -21.00 4.15 -5.03
N TYR A 86 -20.44 4.69 -6.10
CA TYR A 86 -19.36 4.05 -6.85
C TYR A 86 -18.09 3.83 -6.01
N GLY A 87 -17.63 4.86 -5.27
CA GLY A 87 -16.49 4.73 -4.36
C GLY A 87 -16.74 3.70 -3.24
N SER A 88 -17.97 3.63 -2.73
CA SER A 88 -18.35 2.63 -1.72
C SER A 88 -18.32 1.21 -2.29
N LEU A 89 -18.81 1.02 -3.52
CA LEU A 89 -18.73 -0.26 -4.22
C LEU A 89 -17.29 -0.71 -4.44
N LEU A 90 -16.42 0.19 -4.92
CA LEU A 90 -14.99 -0.11 -5.08
C LEU A 90 -14.33 -0.47 -3.76
N LEU A 91 -14.70 0.20 -2.67
CA LEU A 91 -14.19 -0.12 -1.34
C LEU A 91 -14.63 -1.51 -0.89
N ILE A 92 -15.90 -1.88 -1.08
CA ILE A 92 -16.41 -3.22 -0.76
C ILE A 92 -15.65 -4.30 -1.55
N LEU A 93 -15.44 -4.09 -2.85
CA LEU A 93 -14.68 -5.02 -3.69
C LEU A 93 -13.23 -5.15 -3.23
N HIS A 94 -12.58 -4.03 -2.89
CA HIS A 94 -11.23 -4.04 -2.35
C HIS A 94 -11.15 -4.76 -0.99
N MET A 95 -12.14 -4.56 -0.11
CA MET A 95 -12.25 -5.31 1.15
C MET A 95 -12.41 -6.82 0.91
N ALA A 96 -13.22 -7.21 -0.07
CA ALA A 96 -13.36 -8.61 -0.46
C ALA A 96 -12.04 -9.19 -1.01
N GLN A 97 -11.29 -8.42 -1.80
CA GLN A 97 -9.96 -8.80 -2.29
C GLN A 97 -8.99 -9.06 -1.14
N ILE A 98 -8.98 -8.21 -0.09
CA ILE A 98 -8.17 -8.42 1.12
C ILE A 98 -8.56 -9.72 1.81
N VAL A 99 -9.86 -10.01 1.94
CA VAL A 99 -10.31 -11.27 2.55
C VAL A 99 -9.80 -12.48 1.77
N ILE A 100 -9.96 -12.48 0.44
CA ILE A 100 -9.65 -13.63 -0.41
C ILE A 100 -8.15 -13.81 -0.57
N SER A 101 -7.42 -12.73 -0.83
CA SER A 101 -6.01 -12.76 -1.25
C SER A 101 -5.03 -12.64 -0.10
N VAL A 102 -5.46 -12.12 1.05
CA VAL A 102 -4.58 -11.91 2.21
C VAL A 102 -5.07 -12.73 3.40
N ARG A 103 -6.29 -12.49 3.88
CA ARG A 103 -6.77 -13.11 5.12
C ARG A 103 -6.89 -14.64 5.03
N ARG A 104 -7.45 -15.18 3.95
CA ARG A 104 -7.59 -16.64 3.78
C ARG A 104 -6.23 -17.35 3.72
N PRO A 105 -5.25 -16.91 2.91
CA PRO A 105 -3.88 -17.44 2.95
C PRO A 105 -3.23 -17.39 4.33
N LEU A 106 -3.32 -16.25 5.02
CA LEU A 106 -2.73 -16.11 6.37
C LEU A 106 -3.31 -17.12 7.37
N LYS A 107 -4.63 -17.37 7.29
CA LYS A 107 -5.28 -18.41 8.11
C LYS A 107 -4.81 -19.84 7.79
N ARG A 108 -4.28 -20.08 6.58
CA ARG A 108 -3.67 -21.36 6.19
C ARG A 108 -2.19 -21.48 6.56
N GLY A 109 -1.61 -20.47 7.22
CA GLY A 109 -0.19 -20.46 7.56
C GLY A 109 0.72 -19.89 6.47
N GLU A 110 0.18 -19.39 5.36
CA GLU A 110 1.00 -18.84 4.26
C GLU A 110 1.68 -17.52 4.66
N VAL A 111 2.86 -17.27 4.08
CA VAL A 111 3.49 -15.94 4.08
C VAL A 111 2.92 -15.12 2.93
N VAL A 112 2.45 -13.92 3.22
CA VAL A 112 1.87 -12.99 2.23
C VAL A 112 2.70 -11.71 2.20
N VAL A 113 3.19 -11.34 1.02
CA VAL A 113 3.91 -10.09 0.77
C VAL A 113 3.03 -9.21 -0.11
N CYS A 114 2.56 -8.10 0.45
CA CYS A 114 1.70 -7.15 -0.23
C CYS A 114 2.51 -5.96 -0.78
N ASP A 115 2.43 -5.70 -2.08
CA ASP A 115 2.78 -4.40 -2.67
C ASP A 115 1.53 -3.52 -2.62
N ARG A 116 1.58 -2.52 -1.74
CA ARG A 116 0.44 -1.73 -1.24
C ARG A 116 -0.48 -2.53 -0.33
N TYR A 117 -1.10 -1.87 0.64
CA TYR A 117 -2.10 -2.47 1.53
C TYR A 117 -3.08 -1.41 2.03
N ILE A 118 -3.72 -1.63 3.18
CA ILE A 118 -4.75 -0.75 3.72
C ILE A 118 -4.26 0.69 3.96
N PHE A 119 -2.97 0.89 4.24
CA PHE A 119 -2.37 2.21 4.39
C PHE A 119 -2.40 3.01 3.09
N ASP A 120 -2.15 2.33 1.96
CA ASP A 120 -2.28 2.90 0.62
C ASP A 120 -3.75 3.25 0.32
N THR A 121 -4.69 2.41 0.75
CA THR A 121 -6.12 2.70 0.63
C THR A 121 -6.52 3.94 1.43
N ILE A 122 -5.97 4.15 2.63
CA ILE A 122 -6.21 5.38 3.40
C ILE A 122 -5.71 6.61 2.61
N VAL A 123 -4.50 6.53 2.05
CA VAL A 123 -3.93 7.61 1.22
C VAL A 123 -4.75 7.83 -0.05
N ASP A 124 -5.18 6.77 -0.75
CA ASP A 124 -5.99 6.86 -1.96
C ASP A 124 -7.36 7.49 -1.68
N LEU A 125 -8.03 7.10 -0.58
CA LEU A 125 -9.30 7.69 -0.17
C LEU A 125 -9.16 9.17 0.22
N ALA A 126 -8.06 9.53 0.89
CA ALA A 126 -7.81 10.91 1.30
C ALA A 126 -7.44 11.80 0.10
N HIS A 127 -6.56 11.32 -0.76
CA HIS A 127 -6.04 12.06 -1.91
C HIS A 127 -7.04 12.12 -3.07
N ASP A 128 -7.56 10.99 -3.52
CA ASP A 128 -8.34 10.89 -4.77
C ASP A 128 -9.85 11.04 -4.54
N LEU A 129 -10.37 10.67 -3.36
CA LEU A 129 -11.79 10.84 -3.00
C LEU A 129 -12.04 11.98 -2.00
N HIS A 130 -11.01 12.75 -1.65
CA HIS A 130 -11.08 13.89 -0.72
C HIS A 130 -11.75 13.55 0.63
N CYS A 131 -11.62 12.30 1.09
CA CYS A 131 -12.02 11.93 2.44
C CYS A 131 -11.07 12.58 3.46
N SER A 132 -11.57 12.89 4.66
CA SER A 132 -10.66 13.17 5.76
C SER A 132 -9.87 11.91 6.12
N VAL A 133 -8.61 12.07 6.55
CA VAL A 133 -7.76 10.95 7.00
C VAL A 133 -8.46 10.12 8.07
N ALA A 134 -9.02 10.78 9.10
CA ALA A 134 -9.79 10.10 10.15
C ALA A 134 -10.97 9.25 9.63
N ARG A 135 -11.66 9.71 8.58
CA ARG A 135 -12.74 8.94 7.96
C ARG A 135 -12.19 7.75 7.18
N ALA A 136 -11.11 7.95 6.42
CA ALA A 136 -10.45 6.90 5.67
C ALA A 136 -9.91 5.80 6.61
N GLU A 137 -9.29 6.20 7.72
CA GLU A 137 -8.85 5.30 8.79
C GLU A 137 -10.02 4.54 9.42
N LYS A 138 -11.14 5.20 9.71
CA LYS A 138 -12.34 4.53 10.24
C LYS A 138 -12.88 3.46 9.28
N LEU A 139 -12.89 3.74 7.97
CA LEU A 139 -13.32 2.78 6.94
C LEU A 139 -12.36 1.59 6.81
N CYS A 140 -11.07 1.84 7.07
CA CYS A 140 -9.97 0.90 6.94
C CYS A 140 -9.59 0.17 8.24
N GLY A 141 -10.13 0.61 9.38
CA GLY A 141 -9.77 0.13 10.73
C GLY A 141 -10.62 -1.04 11.22
N ALA A 142 -11.27 -1.78 10.32
CA ALA A 142 -12.14 -2.88 10.73
C ALA A 142 -11.33 -4.02 11.35
N ARG A 143 -11.75 -4.52 12.52
CA ARG A 143 -11.06 -5.59 13.30
C ARG A 143 -10.80 -6.87 12.51
N TRP A 144 -11.53 -7.09 11.42
CA TRP A 144 -11.42 -8.27 10.57
C TRP A 144 -10.25 -8.17 9.57
N ILE A 145 -9.69 -6.98 9.35
CA ILE A 145 -8.55 -6.72 8.47
C ILE A 145 -7.28 -7.19 9.18
N PRO A 146 -6.50 -8.12 8.57
CA PRO A 146 -5.24 -8.58 9.13
C PRO A 146 -4.26 -7.42 9.39
N GLN A 147 -3.69 -7.38 10.59
CA GLN A 147 -2.59 -6.46 10.89
C GLN A 147 -1.28 -7.04 10.34
N PRO A 148 -0.46 -6.25 9.62
CA PRO A 148 0.85 -6.71 9.16
C PRO A 148 1.80 -6.99 10.32
N ASP A 149 2.55 -8.08 10.22
CA ASP A 149 3.68 -8.37 11.13
C ASP A 149 4.85 -7.44 10.82
N VAL A 150 5.03 -7.11 9.54
CA VAL A 150 6.04 -6.13 9.08
C VAL A 150 5.39 -5.16 8.10
N ARG A 151 5.65 -3.87 8.29
CA ARG A 151 5.02 -2.78 7.54
C ARG A 151 6.03 -1.70 7.23
N PHE A 152 6.44 -1.63 5.96
CA PHE A 152 7.42 -0.66 5.51
C PHE A 152 6.74 0.48 4.77
N LEU A 153 7.20 1.69 5.03
CA LEU A 153 6.95 2.86 4.21
C LEU A 153 8.25 3.26 3.52
N LEU A 154 8.34 3.06 2.21
CA LEU A 154 9.46 3.54 1.41
C LEU A 154 9.26 5.02 1.15
N ASP A 155 10.07 5.85 1.81
CA ASP A 155 10.06 7.30 1.67
C ASP A 155 10.99 7.75 0.55
N LEU A 156 10.46 8.54 -0.37
CA LEU A 156 11.20 9.15 -1.47
C LEU A 156 10.56 10.50 -1.79
N PRO A 157 11.33 11.59 -1.95
CA PRO A 157 10.80 12.86 -2.45
C PRO A 157 10.11 12.70 -3.80
N GLY A 158 8.98 13.40 -4.00
CA GLY A 158 8.18 13.30 -5.22
C GLY A 158 8.95 13.64 -6.50
N GLU A 159 9.87 14.61 -6.43
CA GLU A 159 10.74 15.00 -7.54
C GLU A 159 11.66 13.86 -8.01
N ILE A 160 12.30 13.17 -7.05
CA ILE A 160 13.19 12.04 -7.35
C ILE A 160 12.37 10.85 -7.89
N ALA A 161 11.20 10.61 -7.32
CA ALA A 161 10.29 9.55 -7.76
C ALA A 161 9.81 9.77 -9.20
N PHE A 162 9.46 11.01 -9.55
CA PHE A 162 9.09 11.43 -10.90
C PHE A 162 10.27 11.27 -11.88
N ALA A 163 11.48 11.64 -11.49
CA ALA A 163 12.67 11.46 -12.33
C ALA A 163 13.00 9.98 -12.62
N ARG A 164 12.73 9.07 -11.67
CA ARG A 164 12.95 7.62 -11.84
C ARG A 164 11.94 6.96 -12.78
N LYS A 165 10.75 7.52 -12.86
CA LYS A 165 9.65 6.98 -13.65
C LYS A 165 8.81 8.17 -14.10
N ASP A 166 8.93 8.54 -15.38
CA ASP A 166 8.11 9.56 -16.04
C ASP A 166 6.66 9.04 -16.14
N ASP A 167 6.02 8.96 -14.97
CA ASP A 167 4.68 8.43 -14.78
C ASP A 167 3.67 9.55 -14.98
N SER A 168 2.40 9.19 -15.16
CA SER A 168 1.33 10.15 -15.53
C SER A 168 0.99 11.21 -14.45
N TYR A 169 1.76 11.30 -13.35
CA TYR A 169 1.51 12.19 -12.22
C TYR A 169 2.65 13.19 -12.05
N SER A 170 2.32 14.47 -11.80
CA SER A 170 3.32 15.50 -11.51
C SER A 170 4.05 15.24 -10.18
N ALA A 171 5.29 15.72 -10.08
CA ALA A 171 6.08 15.68 -8.84
C ALA A 171 5.31 16.25 -7.63
N ALA A 172 4.58 17.35 -7.81
CA ALA A 172 3.74 17.95 -6.76
C ALA A 172 2.67 16.97 -6.23
N ARG A 173 2.00 16.23 -7.11
CA ARG A 173 0.99 15.24 -6.72
C ARG A 173 1.61 14.05 -5.98
N LEU A 174 2.82 13.65 -6.36
CA LEU A 174 3.56 12.62 -5.62
C LEU A 174 3.93 13.11 -4.21
N GLU A 175 4.32 14.39 -4.08
CA GLU A 175 4.64 14.99 -2.78
C GLU A 175 3.41 15.12 -1.88
N GLU A 176 2.25 15.50 -2.42
CA GLU A 176 0.97 15.49 -1.68
C GLU A 176 0.65 14.11 -1.11
N ARG A 177 0.86 13.05 -1.91
CA ARG A 177 0.66 11.66 -1.45
C ARG A 177 1.70 11.26 -0.41
N ARG A 178 2.96 11.66 -0.59
CA ARG A 178 4.04 11.43 0.39
C ARG A 178 3.68 12.06 1.74
N ALA A 179 3.24 13.31 1.75
CA ALA A 179 2.81 14.00 2.96
C ALA A 179 1.69 13.24 3.70
N LEU A 180 0.73 12.67 2.98
CA LEU A 180 -0.30 11.81 3.57
C LEU A 180 0.28 10.55 4.20
N TYR A 181 1.19 9.83 3.52
CA TYR A 181 1.87 8.68 4.12
C TYR A 181 2.63 9.04 5.40
N LEU A 182 3.38 10.15 5.37
CA LEU A 182 4.12 10.63 6.53
C LEU A 182 3.19 10.99 7.70
N SER A 183 2.00 11.54 7.40
CA SER A 183 1.02 11.88 8.43
C SER A 183 0.42 10.65 9.15
N ILE A 184 0.27 9.52 8.44
CA ILE A 184 -0.30 8.29 9.00
C ILE A 184 0.77 7.34 9.59
N ALA A 185 2.03 7.50 9.19
CA ALA A 185 3.10 6.58 9.56
C ALA A 185 3.25 6.35 11.08
N PRO A 186 3.21 7.38 11.96
CA PRO A 186 3.35 7.18 13.40
C PRO A 186 2.16 6.40 13.99
N ALA A 187 0.93 6.78 13.64
CA ALA A 187 -0.28 6.16 14.18
C ALA A 187 -0.41 4.68 13.78
N HIS A 188 0.12 4.31 12.60
CA HIS A 188 0.09 2.94 12.09
C HIS A 188 1.40 2.18 12.28
N GLN A 189 2.39 2.76 13.00
CA GLN A 189 3.70 2.14 13.28
C GLN A 189 4.41 1.65 12.00
N LEU A 190 4.37 2.45 10.93
CA LEU A 190 5.06 2.13 9.69
C LEU A 190 6.57 2.30 9.89
N THR A 191 7.34 1.26 9.56
CA THR A 191 8.80 1.33 9.55
C THR A 191 9.24 2.11 8.32
N MET A 192 9.71 3.34 8.55
CA MET A 192 10.15 4.21 7.47
C MET A 192 11.51 3.74 6.93
N VAL A 193 11.62 3.64 5.61
CA VAL A 193 12.82 3.22 4.90
C VAL A 193 13.16 4.29 3.88
N ASP A 194 14.37 4.84 3.96
CA ASP A 194 14.83 5.89 3.05
C ASP A 194 15.18 5.31 1.68
N ALA A 195 14.32 5.51 0.69
CA ALA A 195 14.50 4.99 -0.66
C ALA A 195 15.41 5.88 -1.54
N ARG A 196 16.03 6.92 -0.98
CA ARG A 196 17.14 7.66 -1.62
C ARG A 196 18.44 6.86 -1.61
N GLN A 197 18.58 5.95 -0.64
CA GLN A 197 19.76 5.11 -0.50
C GLN A 197 19.90 4.15 -1.70
N PRO A 198 21.12 3.65 -1.98
CA PRO A 198 21.33 2.62 -2.98
C PRO A 198 20.45 1.39 -2.76
N PHE A 199 19.98 0.79 -3.85
CA PHE A 199 19.04 -0.33 -3.83
C PHE A 199 19.49 -1.47 -2.90
N ASP A 200 20.76 -1.86 -2.94
CA ASP A 200 21.30 -2.95 -2.13
C ASP A 200 21.25 -2.66 -0.62
N GLN A 201 21.40 -1.39 -0.23
CA GLN A 201 21.29 -0.99 1.19
C GLN A 201 19.85 -1.11 1.67
N VAL A 202 18.91 -0.58 0.88
CA VAL A 202 17.46 -0.67 1.13
C VAL A 202 17.02 -2.14 1.18
N ALA A 203 17.48 -2.96 0.22
CA ALA A 203 17.18 -4.38 0.16
C ALA A 203 17.68 -5.12 1.41
N ARG A 204 18.93 -4.89 1.84
CA ARG A 204 19.47 -5.50 3.06
C ARG A 204 18.72 -5.08 4.33
N GLN A 205 18.34 -3.81 4.44
CA GLN A 205 17.56 -3.32 5.58
C GLN A 205 16.20 -4.02 5.66
N ILE A 206 15.46 -4.05 4.54
CA ILE A 206 14.12 -4.63 4.47
C ILE A 206 14.17 -6.15 4.68
N THR A 207 15.07 -6.85 3.97
CA THR A 207 15.20 -8.31 4.09
C THR A 207 15.66 -8.73 5.48
N GLY A 208 16.63 -8.03 6.07
CA GLY A 208 17.09 -8.30 7.44
C GLY A 208 15.98 -8.16 8.49
N ALA A 209 15.15 -7.12 8.39
CA ALA A 209 14.00 -6.95 9.27
C ALA A 209 12.94 -8.04 9.08
N VAL A 210 12.67 -8.46 7.83
CA VAL A 210 11.77 -9.59 7.54
C VAL A 210 12.32 -10.90 8.10
N GLU A 211 13.61 -11.17 7.92
CA GLU A 211 14.26 -12.37 8.44
C GLU A 211 14.20 -12.44 9.96
N ALA A 212 14.48 -11.33 10.66
CA ALA A 212 14.38 -11.26 12.11
C ALA A 212 12.96 -11.58 12.59
N GLN A 213 11.94 -10.99 11.96
CA GLN A 213 10.54 -11.27 12.29
C GLN A 213 10.15 -12.72 11.98
N TYR A 214 10.64 -13.26 10.85
CA TYR A 214 10.36 -14.63 10.44
C TYR A 214 10.96 -15.64 11.42
N ALA A 215 12.21 -15.44 11.83
CA ALA A 215 12.92 -16.26 12.81
C ALA A 215 12.21 -16.27 14.18
N GLN A 216 11.78 -15.11 14.68
CA GLN A 216 11.01 -15.00 15.92
C GLN A 216 9.70 -15.80 15.86
N GLY A 217 9.02 -15.78 14.72
CA GLY A 217 7.78 -16.52 14.51
C GLY A 217 7.93 -18.02 14.27
N ILE A 218 9.16 -18.54 14.18
CA ILE A 218 9.47 -19.99 14.21
C ILE A 218 9.78 -20.45 15.64
N ALA A 219 10.38 -19.57 16.44
CA ALA A 219 10.79 -19.88 17.81
C ALA A 219 9.61 -19.97 18.81
N GLN A 220 8.43 -19.47 18.43
CA GLN A 220 7.18 -19.48 19.21
C GLN A 220 6.26 -20.63 18.77
#